data_AF-I1CWJ9-F1
#
_entry.id   AF-I1CWJ9-F1
#
_cell.length_a   1.000
_cell.length_b   1.000
_cell.length_c   1.000
_cell.angle_alpha   90.00
_cell.angle_beta   90.00
_cell.angle_gamma   90.00
#
_symmetry.space_group_name_H-M   'P 1'
#
loop_
_entity.id
_entity.type
_entity.pdbx_description
1 polymer ?
#
loop_
_entity_poly.entity_id
_entity_poly.type
_entity_poly.pdbx_seq_one_letter_code
_entity_poly.pdbx_strand_id
1 'polypeptide(L)' 'MVWRVQCGDLISRERCVTVYVDDDEVVLVGPPGETARLSVGQLGQLRAALNEAAELAGR' A
#
# COMPACT_ATOMS: atom_id res chain seq x y z
N MET A 1 -3.15 -12.39 -1.93
CA MET A 1 -4.17 -11.32 -2.08
C MET A 1 -3.44 -10.03 -2.40
N VAL A 2 -4.03 -9.11 -3.17
CA VAL A 2 -3.38 -7.85 -3.57
C VAL A 2 -4.31 -6.67 -3.27
N TRP A 3 -3.84 -5.70 -2.49
CA TRP A 3 -4.52 -4.45 -2.22
C TRP A 3 -3.86 -3.31 -2.98
N ARG A 4 -4.66 -2.43 -3.58
CA ARG A 4 -4.18 -1.20 -4.24
C ARG A 4 -4.77 -0.01 -3.54
N VAL A 5 -3.94 0.71 -2.79
CA VAL A 5 -4.35 1.90 -2.05
C VAL A 5 -4.00 3.13 -2.88
N GLN A 6 -5.01 3.91 -3.25
CA GLN A 6 -4.81 5.12 -4.04
C GLN A 6 -3.98 6.14 -3.25
N CYS A 7 -3.09 6.84 -3.94
CA CYS A 7 -2.25 7.90 -3.41
C CYS A 7 -2.00 8.96 -4.48
N GLY A 8 -1.46 10.11 -4.07
CA GLY A 8 -0.85 11.06 -4.98
C GLY A 8 0.66 10.84 -5.07
N ASP A 9 1.32 11.60 -5.94
CA ASP A 9 2.76 11.90 -5.83
C ASP A 9 2.99 13.36 -5.41
N LEU A 10 4.24 13.82 -5.45
CA LEU A 10 4.60 15.20 -5.09
C LEU A 10 4.00 16.26 -6.03
N ILE A 11 3.61 15.87 -7.25
CA ILE A 11 2.93 16.75 -8.21
C ILE A 11 1.44 16.43 -8.34
N SER A 12 0.88 15.68 -7.37
CA SER A 12 -0.54 15.34 -7.26
C SER A 12 -1.13 14.57 -8.45
N ARG A 13 -0.31 13.76 -9.14
CA ARG A 13 -0.85 12.75 -10.07
C ARG A 13 -1.43 11.59 -9.27
N GLU A 14 -2.53 11.02 -9.76
CA GLU A 14 -3.13 9.83 -9.18
C GLU A 14 -2.23 8.61 -9.42
N ARG A 15 -1.97 7.88 -8.34
CA ARG A 15 -1.08 6.72 -8.25
C ARG A 15 -1.65 5.73 -7.24
N CYS A 16 -0.99 4.60 -7.06
CA CYS A 16 -1.32 3.69 -5.98
C CYS A 16 -0.07 3.08 -5.33
N VAL A 17 -0.21 2.74 -4.05
CA VAL A 17 0.68 1.84 -3.33
C VAL A 17 0.05 0.45 -3.39
N THR A 18 0.83 -0.55 -3.77
CA THR A 18 0.38 -1.94 -3.82
C THR A 18 0.89 -2.68 -2.59
N VAL A 19 0.00 -3.41 -1.92
CA VAL A 19 0.33 -4.34 -0.84
C VAL A 19 0.00 -5.74 -1.33
N TYR A 20 0.87 -6.71 -1.07
CA TYR A 20 0.56 -8.13 -1.24
C TYR A 20 1.38 -8.97 -0.29
N VAL A 21 1.02 -10.25 -0.18
CA VAL A 21 1.77 -11.24 0.58
C VAL A 21 2.49 -12.15 -0.40
N ASP A 22 3.78 -12.37 -0.15
CA ASP A 22 4.64 -13.32 -0.86
C ASP A 22 5.24 -14.26 0.19
N ASP A 23 4.81 -15.52 0.19
CA ASP A 23 5.05 -16.47 1.29
C ASP A 23 4.69 -15.88 2.67
N ASP A 24 5.66 -15.72 3.58
CA ASP A 24 5.52 -15.14 4.92
C ASP A 24 5.90 -13.65 4.98
N GLU A 25 6.12 -13.02 3.83
CA GLU A 25 6.55 -11.63 3.72
C GLU A 25 5.41 -10.71 3.24
N VAL A 26 5.28 -9.55 3.89
CA VAL A 26 4.38 -8.48 3.42
C VAL A 26 5.15 -7.54 2.50
N VAL A 27 4.80 -7.56 1.22
CA VAL A 27 5.45 -6.73 0.21
C VAL A 27 4.68 -5.44 -0.03
N LEU A 28 5.39 -4.31 0.08
CA LEU A 28 4.88 -2.96 -0.15
C LEU A 28 5.57 -2.31 -1.34
N VAL A 29 4.82 -2.06 -2.42
CA VAL A 29 5.32 -1.43 -3.64
C VAL A 29 4.78 -0.02 -3.76
N GLY A 30 5.68 0.96 -3.65
CA GLY A 30 5.38 2.35 -3.96
C GLY A 30 5.21 2.60 -5.46
N PRO A 31 4.65 3.75 -5.87
CA PRO A 31 4.59 4.13 -7.27
C PRO A 31 6.00 4.21 -7.87
N PRO A 32 6.18 3.78 -9.14
CA PRO A 32 7.50 3.70 -9.74
C PRO A 32 8.15 5.08 -9.89
N GLY A 33 9.37 5.21 -9.38
CA GLY A 33 10.23 6.39 -9.56
C GLY A 33 9.78 7.65 -8.81
N GLU A 34 8.80 7.55 -7.90
CA GLU A 34 8.19 8.69 -7.24
C GLU A 34 7.85 8.43 -5.77
N THR A 35 7.71 9.50 -4.99
CA THR A 35 7.25 9.43 -3.60
C THR A 35 5.73 9.32 -3.55
N ALA A 36 5.20 8.33 -2.82
CA ALA A 36 3.78 8.27 -2.50
C ALA A 36 3.40 9.33 -1.46
N ARG A 37 2.49 10.23 -1.82
CA ARG A 37 1.84 11.16 -0.89
C ARG A 37 0.45 10.64 -0.56
N LEU A 38 0.19 10.37 0.71
CA LEU A 38 -1.11 9.90 1.19
C LEU A 38 -1.81 10.99 1.99
N SER A 39 -3.10 11.19 1.74
CA SER A 39 -3.98 11.89 2.68
C SER A 39 -4.22 11.04 3.93
N VAL A 40 -4.80 11.64 4.97
CA VAL A 40 -5.15 10.93 6.22
C VAL A 40 -6.07 9.72 5.94
N GLY A 41 -7.04 9.86 5.03
CA GLY A 41 -7.94 8.77 4.65
C GLY A 41 -7.22 7.64 3.91
N GLN A 42 -6.36 7.99 2.94
CA GLN A 42 -5.56 7.01 2.20
C GLN A 42 -4.56 6.29 3.10
N LEU A 43 -3.95 7.00 4.07
CA LEU A 43 -3.09 6.38 5.08
C LEU A 43 -3.86 5.41 5.98
N GLY A 44 -5.11 5.73 6.31
CA GLY A 44 -6.01 4.82 7.03
C GLY A 44 -6.31 3.53 6.24
N GLN A 45 -6.54 3.65 4.93
CA GLN A 45 -6.73 2.51 4.05
C GLN A 45 -5.45 1.66 3.93
N LEU A 46 -4.28 2.30 3.82
CA LEU A 46 -3.00 1.59 3.81
C LEU A 46 -2.77 0.80 5.10
N ARG A 47 -3.06 1.39 6.26
CA ARG A 47 -2.98 0.69 7.54
C ARG A 47 -3.88 -0.53 7.60
N ALA A 48 -5.12 -0.43 7.10
CA ALA A 48 -6.04 -1.56 7.06
C ALA A 48 -5.50 -2.70 6.17
N ALA A 49 -5.04 -2.37 4.96
CA ALA A 49 -4.43 -3.34 4.05
C ALA A 49 -3.18 -4.02 4.64
N LEU A 50 -2.32 -3.26 5.31
CA LEU A 50 -1.12 -3.80 5.97
C LEU A 50 -1.47 -4.75 7.13
N ASN A 51 -2.49 -4.43 7.92
CA ASN A 51 -2.95 -5.31 9.00
C ASN A 51 -3.49 -6.63 8.44
N GLU A 52 -4.35 -6.57 7.42
CA GLU A 52 -4.88 -7.77 6.77
C GLU A 52 -3.76 -8.61 6.12
N ALA A 53 -2.76 -7.96 5.51
CA ALA A 53 -1.60 -8.65 4.94
C ALA A 53 -0.77 -9.36 6.01
N ALA A 54 -0.50 -8.70 7.14
CA ALA A 54 0.24 -9.30 8.25
C ALA A 54 -0.49 -10.51 8.85
N GLU A 55 -1.82 -10.44 8.99
CA GLU A 55 -2.63 -11.58 9.43
C GLU A 55 -2.59 -12.75 8.44
N LEU A 56 -2.46 -12.51 7.13
CA LEU A 56 -2.34 -13.56 6.14
C LEU A 56 -0.94 -14.16 6.07
N ALA A 57 0.11 -13.35 6.23
CA ALA A 57 1.50 -13.79 6.21
C ALA A 57 1.87 -14.63 7.46
N GLY A 58 1.23 -14.36 8.60
CA GLY A 58 1.45 -15.12 9.83
C GLY A 58 0.65 -16.43 9.96
N ARG A 59 -0.02 -16.90 8.90
CA ARG A 59 -0.77 -18.17 8.87
C ARG A 59 0.08 -19.30 8.32
#